data_AF-A0A4Q3VJ61-F1
#
_entry.id   AF-A0A4Q3VJ61-F1
#
_cell.length_a   1.000
_cell.length_b   1.000
_cell.length_c   1.000
_cell.angle_alpha   90.00
_cell.angle_beta   90.00
_cell.angle_gamma   90.00
#
_symmetry.space_group_name_H-M   'P 1'
#
loop_
_entity.id
_entity.type
_entity.pdbx_description
1 polymer ?
#
loop_
_entity_poly.entity_id
_entity_poly.type
_entity_poly.pdbx_seq_one_letter_code
_entity_poly.pdbx_strand_id
1 'polypeptide(L)' 'MNVPTVADLFANGQTPEVLFWVGCAGSFDQRAQKITRAFVTILDKVGIQYAVLGKEEMCT' A
#
# COMPACT_ATOMS: atom_id res chain seq x y z
N MET A 1 2.06 1.09 12.22
CA MET A 1 1.49 1.53 10.92
C MET A 1 0.77 0.34 10.35
N ASN A 2 -0.56 0.41 10.28
CA ASN A 2 -1.38 -0.62 9.68
C ASN A 2 -1.62 -0.20 8.22
N VAL A 3 -1.22 -1.02 7.25
CA VAL A 3 -1.42 -0.72 5.83
C VAL A 3 -2.58 -1.60 5.34
N PRO A 4 -3.75 -1.02 5.01
CA PRO A 4 -4.89 -1.81 4.60
C PRO A 4 -4.67 -2.40 3.20
N THR A 5 -5.18 -3.61 2.98
CA THR A 5 -5.26 -4.17 1.63
C THR A 5 -6.57 -3.76 0.96
N VAL A 6 -6.58 -3.80 -0.38
CA VAL A 6 -7.79 -3.56 -1.16
C VAL A 6 -8.90 -4.55 -0.79
N ALA A 7 -8.53 -5.81 -0.53
CA ALA A 7 -9.47 -6.84 -0.07
C ALA A 7 -10.11 -6.48 1.27
N ASP A 8 -9.33 -5.97 2.23
CA ASP A 8 -9.84 -5.56 3.54
C ASP A 8 -10.80 -4.37 3.43
N LEU A 9 -10.48 -3.38 2.60
CA LEU A 9 -11.38 -2.23 2.41
C LEU A 9 -12.70 -2.65 1.77
N PHE A 10 -12.64 -3.46 0.70
CA PHE A 10 -13.86 -3.92 0.04
C PHE A 10 -14.72 -4.81 0.95
N ALA A 11 -14.12 -5.66 1.78
CA ALA A 11 -14.84 -6.45 2.77
C ALA A 11 -15.60 -5.56 3.78
N ASN A 12 -15.08 -4.37 4.07
CA ASN A 12 -15.72 -3.37 4.93
C ASN A 12 -16.65 -2.40 4.18
N GLY A 13 -16.91 -2.63 2.89
CA GLY A 13 -17.73 -1.73 2.06
C GLY A 13 -17.07 -0.38 1.77
N GLN A 14 -15.75 -0.30 1.92
CA GLN A 14 -14.94 0.88 1.68
C GLN A 14 -14.15 0.74 0.38
N THR A 15 -13.87 1.87 -0.28
CA THR A 15 -13.04 1.94 -1.48
C THR A 15 -11.86 2.86 -1.22
N PRO A 16 -10.61 2.46 -1.50
CA PRO A 16 -9.48 3.37 -1.39
C PRO A 16 -9.60 4.48 -2.45
N GLU A 17 -9.11 5.67 -2.13
CA GLU A 17 -8.89 6.74 -3.10
C GLU A 17 -7.67 6.44 -3.98
N VAL A 18 -6.65 5.82 -3.39
CA VAL A 18 -5.41 5.46 -4.07
C VAL A 18 -5.11 3.97 -3.91
N LEU A 19 -4.95 3.27 -5.04
CA LEU A 19 -4.29 1.97 -5.06
C LEU A 19 -2.79 2.18 -5.15
N PHE A 20 -2.07 1.90 -4.07
CA PHE A 20 -0.62 1.94 -4.07
C PHE A 20 -0.05 0.56 -4.45
N TRP A 21 0.44 0.47 -5.68
CA TRP A 21 1.13 -0.71 -6.18
C TRP A 21 2.61 -0.66 -5.76
N VAL A 22 2.97 -1.50 -4.79
CA VAL A 22 4.31 -1.59 -4.19
C VAL A 22 5.24 -2.43 -5.07
N GLY A 23 4.70 -3.49 -5.66
CA GLY A 23 5.43 -4.42 -6.52
C GLY A 23 6.57 -5.18 -5.81
N CYS A 24 7.27 -6.06 -6.53
CA CYS A 24 8.28 -6.93 -5.93
C CYS A 24 9.48 -6.18 -5.34
N ALA A 25 9.92 -5.10 -5.97
CA ALA A 25 11.02 -4.30 -5.43
C ALA A 25 10.61 -3.68 -4.08
N GLY A 26 9.46 -2.99 -4.00
CA GLY A 26 8.99 -2.39 -2.76
C GLY A 26 8.69 -3.40 -1.65
N SER A 27 8.43 -4.67 -2.01
CA SER A 27 8.13 -5.75 -1.07
C SER A 27 9.36 -6.55 -0.61
N PHE A 28 10.38 -6.75 -1.45
CA PHE A 28 11.54 -7.60 -1.13
C PHE A 28 12.89 -6.86 -1.05
N ASP A 29 13.07 -5.76 -1.80
CA ASP A 29 14.31 -5.00 -1.77
C ASP A 29 14.35 -4.03 -0.57
N GLN A 30 15.39 -4.11 0.26
CA GLN A 30 15.50 -3.33 1.49
C GLN A 30 15.58 -1.82 1.25
N ARG A 31 16.13 -1.38 0.11
CA ARG A 31 16.23 0.04 -0.23
C ARG A 31 14.86 0.56 -0.68
N ALA A 32 14.17 -0.19 -1.53
CA ALA A 32 12.82 0.15 -1.99
C ALA A 32 11.80 0.12 -0.84
N GLN A 33 11.90 -0.86 0.08
CA GLN A 33 11.06 -0.89 1.29
C GLN A 33 11.12 0.40 2.12
N LYS A 34 12.30 1.03 2.23
CA LYS A 34 12.44 2.33 2.92
C LYS A 34 11.67 3.43 2.22
N ILE A 35 11.72 3.46 0.89
CA ILE A 35 10.98 4.42 0.06
C ILE A 35 9.48 4.19 0.20
N THR A 36 9.02 2.94 0.07
CA THR A 36 7.63 2.53 0.26
C THR A 36 7.10 2.98 1.62
N ARG A 37 7.83 2.71 2.71
CA ARG A 37 7.44 3.12 4.06
C ARG A 37 7.37 4.63 4.22
N ALA A 38 8.34 5.36 3.66
CA ALA A 38 8.33 6.82 3.69
C ALA A 38 7.11 7.39 2.96
N PHE A 39 6.77 6.83 1.80
CA PHE A 39 5.61 7.24 1.01
C PHE A 39 4.29 7.00 1.76
N VAL A 40 4.11 5.79 2.29
CA VAL A 40 2.95 5.41 3.13
C VAL A 40 2.83 6.32 4.36
N THR A 41 3.94 6.73 4.96
CA THR A 41 3.95 7.70 6.08
C THR A 41 3.42 9.06 5.66
N ILE A 42 3.78 9.53 4.46
CA ILE A 42 3.27 10.80 3.93
C ILE A 42 1.76 10.70 3.72
N LEU A 43 1.28 9.62 3.08
CA LEU A 43 -0.15 9.40 2.84
C LEU A 43 -0.97 9.38 4.13
N ASP A 44 -0.47 8.73 5.18
CA ASP A 44 -1.09 8.72 6.52
C ASP A 44 -1.15 10.13 7.12
N LYS A 45 -0.08 10.92 6.98
CA LYS A 45 -0.02 12.29 7.49
C LYS A 45 -0.94 13.27 6.77
N VAL A 46 -1.18 13.07 5.48
CA VAL A 46 -2.10 13.92 4.70
C VAL A 46 -3.55 13.42 4.73
N GLY A 47 -3.81 12.28 5.38
CA GLY A 47 -5.16 11.72 5.54
C GLY A 47 -5.74 11.11 4.26
N ILE A 48 -4.89 10.72 3.32
CA ILE A 48 -5.33 10.06 2.07
C ILE A 48 -5.68 8.61 2.37
N GLN A 49 -6.84 8.16 1.90
CA GLN A 49 -7.23 6.75 1.99
C GLN A 49 -6.56 5.95 0.87
N TYR A 50 -5.54 5.18 1.23
CA TYR A 50 -4.83 4.30 0.30
C TYR A 50 -4.98 2.83 0.71
N ALA A 51 -4.78 1.93 -0.24
CA ALA A 51 -4.60 0.50 0.02
C ALA A 51 -3.60 -0.12 -0.96
N VAL A 52 -3.05 -1.27 -0.55
CA VAL A 52 -2.14 -2.07 -1.37
C VAL A 52 -2.84 -3.36 -1.83
N LEU A 53 -2.37 -3.98 -2.92
CA LEU A 53 -2.93 -5.26 -3.38
C LEU A 53 -2.57 -6.43 -2.45
N GLY A 54 -1.53 -6.29 -1.62
CA GLY A 54 -1.11 -7.33 -0.68
C GLY A 54 -0.58 -8.56 -1.41
N LYS A 55 -1.23 -9.72 -1.23
CA LYS A 55 -0.79 -10.99 -1.83
C LYS A 55 -0.99 -11.06 -3.35
N GLU A 56 -1.78 -10.15 -3.91
CA GLU A 56 -2.06 -10.09 -5.34
C GLU A 56 -1.04 -9.22 -6.11
N GLU A 57 0.01 -8.73 -5.44
CA GLU A 57 1.10 -8.02 -6.11
C GLU A 57 1.94 -8.97 -6.95
N MET A 58 1.96 -8.74 -8.26
CA MET A 58 2.86 -9.41 -9.19
C MET A 58 4.07 -8.54 -9.51
N CYS A 59 5.21 -9.19 -9.77
CA CYS A 59 6.37 -8.51 -10.35
C CYS A 59 6.04 -8.07 -11.78
N THR A 60 6.61 -6.95 -12.21
CA THR A 60 6.59 -6.49 -13.61
C THR A 60 8.01 -6.33 -14.10
#